data_AF-A0A6B3HDR5-F1
#
_entry.id   AF-A0A6B3HDR5-F1
#
_cell.length_a   1.000
_cell.length_b   1.000
_cell.length_c   1.000
_cell.angle_alpha   90.00
_cell.angle_beta   90.00
_cell.angle_gamma   90.00
#
_symmetry.space_group_name_H-M   'P 1'
#
loop_
_entity.id
_entity.type
_entity.pdbx_description
1 polymer ?
#
loop_
_entity_poly.entity_id
_entity_poly.type
_entity_poly.pdbx_seq_one_letter_code
_entity_poly.pdbx_strand_id
1 'polypeptide(L)'
;MSKHAVTPFLRRRSTLAALAGGVAVAAGAGVMFSSAFAAKAAPKVVLPQANATFDYQIGGAYTPPAGVKALSRDRGAQPVRGLYNVCYVNA
;
A
#
# COMPACT_ATOMS: atom_id res chain seq x y z
N MET A 1 64.30 3.40 21.06
CA MET A 1 63.26 2.43 20.66
C MET A 1 62.28 2.23 21.81
N SER A 2 61.03 1.85 21.49
CA SER A 2 59.94 1.45 22.42
C SER A 2 58.88 2.50 22.79
N LYS A 3 58.05 2.79 21.78
CA LYS A 3 56.58 2.82 21.72
C LYS A 3 55.79 3.15 23.00
N HIS A 4 55.10 4.30 22.94
CA HIS A 4 53.99 4.69 23.82
C HIS A 4 52.86 3.64 23.83
N ALA A 5 52.52 3.16 25.03
CA ALA A 5 51.38 2.27 25.27
C ALA A 5 50.21 3.07 25.87
N VAL A 6 49.36 3.65 25.02
CA VAL A 6 48.04 4.18 25.39
C VAL A 6 47.15 3.86 24.20
N THR A 7 46.32 2.81 24.17
CA THR A 7 44.90 2.89 24.55
C THR A 7 44.20 1.54 24.30
N PRO A 8 43.64 0.87 25.33
CA PRO A 8 42.62 -0.16 25.12
C PRO A 8 41.21 0.25 25.63
N PHE A 9 41.13 1.24 26.53
CA PHE A 9 39.91 1.53 27.29
C PHE A 9 38.85 2.33 26.51
N LEU A 10 39.28 3.22 25.59
CA LEU A 10 38.36 4.04 24.78
C LEU A 10 37.59 3.22 23.74
N ARG A 11 38.16 2.12 23.26
CA ARG A 11 37.60 1.28 22.18
C ARG A 11 36.45 0.39 22.65
N ARG A 12 36.38 0.10 23.95
CA ARG A 12 35.31 -0.69 24.59
C ARG A 12 34.07 0.13 24.94
N ARG A 13 34.23 1.43 25.20
CA ARG A 13 33.12 2.34 25.51
C ARG A 13 32.35 2.79 24.26
N SER A 14 33.05 2.89 23.13
CA SER A 14 32.48 3.29 21.85
C SER A 14 31.60 2.20 21.21
N THR A 15 31.90 0.92 21.42
CA THR A 15 31.07 -0.20 20.91
C THR A 15 29.73 -0.34 21.63
N LEU A 16 29.68 -0.09 22.95
CA LEU A 16 28.45 -0.15 23.73
C LEU A 16 27.49 1.01 23.41
N ALA A 17 28.02 2.22 23.20
CA ALA A 17 27.22 3.37 22.78
C ALA A 17 26.65 3.19 21.36
N ALA A 18 27.42 2.58 20.44
CA ALA A 18 26.96 2.27 19.09
C ALA A 18 25.85 1.20 19.07
N LEU A 19 25.92 0.17 19.93
CA LEU A 19 24.86 -0.83 20.06
C LEU A 19 23.56 -0.23 20.62
N ALA A 20 23.65 0.60 21.66
CA ALA A 20 22.48 1.23 22.28
C ALA A 20 21.77 2.21 21.32
N GLY A 21 22.54 2.98 20.54
CA GLY A 21 22.00 3.85 19.48
C GLY A 21 21.34 3.06 18.35
N GLY A 22 21.93 1.93 17.93
CA GLY A 22 21.37 1.06 16.89
C GLY A 22 20.01 0.45 17.26
N VAL A 23 19.86 -0.01 18.51
CA VAL A 23 18.59 -0.61 19.00
C VAL A 23 17.48 0.44 19.10
N ALA A 24 17.78 1.65 19.58
CA ALA A 24 16.80 2.73 19.68
C ALA A 24 16.27 3.19 18.31
N VAL A 25 17.15 3.28 17.30
CA VAL A 25 16.77 3.64 15.92
C VAL A 25 15.93 2.55 15.26
N ALA A 26 16.29 1.27 15.44
CA ALA A 26 15.53 0.15 14.89
C ALA A 26 14.12 0.04 15.50
N ALA A 27 14.00 0.24 16.82
CA ALA A 27 12.70 0.24 17.50
C ALA A 27 11.83 1.42 17.10
N GLY A 28 12.39 2.63 16.99
CA GLY A 28 11.69 3.83 16.55
C GLY A 28 11.17 3.72 15.11
N ALA A 29 11.99 3.19 14.21
CA ALA A 29 11.58 2.93 12.82
C ALA A 29 10.45 1.89 12.75
N GLY A 30 10.51 0.82 13.54
CA GLY A 30 9.45 -0.19 13.60
C GLY A 30 8.09 0.39 14.02
N VAL A 31 8.05 1.19 15.08
CA VAL A 31 6.81 1.81 15.59
C VAL A 31 6.22 2.84 14.61
N MET A 32 7.07 3.62 13.94
CA MET A 32 6.62 4.56 12.89
C MET A 32 6.06 3.83 11.66
N PHE A 33 6.70 2.73 11.25
CA PHE A 33 6.19 1.89 10.17
C PHE A 33 4.85 1.23 10.55
N SER A 34 4.69 0.71 11.77
CA SER A 34 3.42 0.09 12.21
C SER A 34 2.24 1.06 12.20
N SER A 35 2.49 2.34 12.50
CA SER A 35 1.46 3.38 12.50
C SER A 35 1.04 3.80 11.09
N ALA A 36 1.95 3.71 10.12
CA ALA A 36 1.69 4.05 8.72
C ALA A 36 0.81 3.00 7.99
N PHE A 37 0.79 1.76 8.48
CA PHE A 37 -0.01 0.66 7.93
C PHE A 37 -1.19 0.26 8.79
N ALA A 38 -1.58 1.08 9.77
CA ALA A 38 -2.79 0.85 10.55
C ALA A 38 -3.99 0.75 9.58
N ALA A 39 -4.51 -0.46 9.42
CA ALA A 39 -5.53 -0.76 8.44
C ALA A 39 -6.80 0.02 8.75
N LYS A 40 -7.16 0.97 7.87
CA LYS A 40 -8.46 1.62 7.93
C LYS A 40 -9.54 0.58 7.66
N ALA A 41 -10.65 0.66 8.41
CA ALA A 41 -11.80 -0.19 8.17
C ALA A 41 -12.21 -0.11 6.69
N ALA A 42 -12.35 -1.28 6.05
CA ALA A 42 -12.73 -1.36 4.66
C ALA A 42 -14.12 -0.70 4.46
N PRO A 43 -14.33 0.02 3.34
CA PRO A 43 -15.65 0.54 3.03
C PRO A 43 -16.65 -0.61 2.88
N LYS A 44 -17.90 -0.36 3.27
CA LYS A 44 -18.99 -1.32 3.05
C LYS A 44 -19.16 -1.53 1.54
N VAL A 45 -19.07 -2.78 1.10
CA VAL A 45 -19.32 -3.16 -0.29
C VAL A 45 -20.82 -3.08 -0.56
N VAL A 46 -21.18 -2.33 -1.62
CA VAL A 46 -22.53 -2.34 -2.19
C VAL A 46 -22.53 -3.39 -3.29
N LEU A 47 -23.49 -4.29 -3.29
CA LEU A 47 -23.63 -5.30 -4.34
C LEU A 47 -24.49 -4.77 -5.49
N PRO A 48 -24.27 -5.23 -6.74
CA PRO A 48 -25.19 -4.92 -7.83
C PRO A 48 -26.54 -5.59 -7.57
N GLN A 49 -27.61 -5.01 -8.11
CA GLN A 49 -28.90 -5.69 -8.14
C GLN A 49 -28.79 -6.97 -8.97
N ALA A 50 -29.42 -8.05 -8.50
CA ALA A 50 -29.52 -9.27 -9.28
C ALA A 50 -30.19 -8.99 -10.63
N ASN A 51 -29.70 -9.61 -11.69
CA ASN A 51 -30.19 -9.46 -13.07
C ASN A 51 -30.13 -8.02 -13.62
N ALA A 52 -29.28 -7.16 -13.05
CA ALA A 52 -28.99 -5.85 -13.62
C ALA A 52 -28.49 -6.01 -15.07
N THR A 53 -29.07 -5.26 -16.01
CA THR A 53 -28.62 -5.24 -17.41
C THR A 53 -27.14 -4.87 -17.45
N PHE A 54 -26.34 -5.77 -18.05
CA PHE A 54 -24.88 -5.74 -17.98
C PHE A 54 -24.24 -5.47 -19.35
N ASP A 55 -23.14 -4.72 -19.37
CA ASP A 55 -22.38 -4.41 -20.59
C ASP A 55 -20.87 -4.69 -20.40
N TYR A 56 -20.21 -5.21 -21.44
CA TYR A 56 -18.80 -5.59 -21.43
C TYR A 56 -18.00 -4.66 -22.36
N GLN A 57 -17.22 -3.75 -21.78
CA GLN A 57 -16.48 -2.71 -22.52
C GLN A 57 -14.97 -2.93 -22.41
N ILE A 58 -14.47 -3.96 -23.10
CA ILE A 58 -13.03 -4.25 -23.17
C ILE A 58 -12.48 -3.75 -24.51
N GLY A 59 -11.32 -3.10 -24.47
CA GLY A 59 -10.64 -2.57 -25.66
C GLY A 59 -11.02 -1.13 -25.99
N GLY A 60 -11.75 -0.45 -25.10
CA GLY A 60 -12.14 0.94 -25.33
C GLY A 60 -13.41 1.36 -24.59
N ALA A 61 -13.34 2.56 -24.04
CA ALA A 61 -14.47 3.20 -23.39
C ALA A 61 -15.51 3.71 -24.40
N TYR A 62 -16.79 3.40 -24.20
CA TYR A 62 -17.90 4.03 -24.93
C TYR A 62 -19.06 4.44 -24.01
N THR A 63 -19.99 5.23 -24.57
CA THR A 63 -21.24 5.64 -23.90
C THR A 63 -22.14 4.41 -23.73
N PRO A 64 -22.48 4.00 -22.49
CA PRO A 64 -23.32 2.84 -22.28
C PRO A 64 -24.70 2.98 -22.96
N PRO A 65 -25.21 1.93 -23.62
CA PRO A 65 -26.57 1.91 -24.14
C PRO A 65 -27.62 2.22 -23.06
N ALA A 66 -28.76 2.73 -23.48
CA ALA A 66 -29.88 2.96 -22.58
C ALA A 66 -30.30 1.66 -21.87
N GLY A 67 -30.52 1.74 -20.55
CA GLY A 67 -30.94 0.61 -19.74
C GLY A 67 -29.82 -0.16 -19.05
N VAL A 68 -28.55 0.02 -19.44
CA VAL A 68 -27.41 -0.57 -18.72
C VAL A 68 -27.36 -0.09 -17.27
N LYS A 69 -27.16 -1.02 -16.33
CA LYS A 69 -27.12 -0.76 -14.88
C LYS A 69 -25.78 -1.16 -14.25
N ALA A 70 -25.12 -2.15 -14.82
CA ALA A 70 -23.80 -2.60 -14.41
C ALA A 70 -22.92 -2.82 -15.65
N LEU A 71 -21.61 -2.64 -15.51
CA LEU A 71 -20.70 -2.85 -16.62
C LEU A 71 -19.30 -3.25 -16.14
N SER A 72 -18.55 -3.91 -17.01
CA SER A 72 -17.11 -4.15 -16.85
C SER A 72 -16.33 -3.32 -17.87
N ARG A 73 -15.24 -2.67 -17.46
CA ARG A 73 -14.37 -1.88 -18.37
C ARG A 73 -12.90 -2.09 -18.07
N ASP A 74 -12.06 -1.79 -19.05
CA ASP A 74 -10.60 -1.72 -18.88
C ASP A 74 -10.20 -0.93 -17.63
N ARG A 75 -9.22 -1.43 -16.87
CA ARG A 75 -8.72 -0.80 -15.63
C ARG A 75 -8.34 0.68 -15.73
N GLY A 76 -7.98 1.14 -16.94
CA GLY A 76 -7.59 2.53 -17.20
C GLY A 76 -8.75 3.43 -17.61
N ALA A 77 -9.93 2.87 -17.87
CA ALA A 77 -11.11 3.64 -18.24
C ALA A 77 -11.72 4.32 -17.01
N GLN A 78 -12.23 5.54 -17.19
CA GLN A 78 -12.94 6.22 -16.11
C GLN A 78 -14.26 5.50 -15.79
N PRO A 79 -14.63 5.38 -14.49
CA PRO A 79 -15.93 4.86 -14.11
C PRO A 79 -17.08 5.71 -14.64
N VAL A 80 -18.18 5.08 -15.03
CA VAL A 80 -19.41 5.77 -15.39
C VAL A 80 -20.18 6.10 -14.13
N ARG A 81 -20.46 7.39 -13.93
CA ARG A 81 -21.24 7.86 -12.77
C ARG A 81 -22.64 7.21 -12.76
N GLY A 82 -23.07 6.75 -11.58
CA GLY A 82 -24.41 6.21 -11.37
C GLY A 82 -24.62 4.77 -11.84
N LEU A 83 -23.59 4.11 -12.39
CA LEU A 83 -23.62 2.69 -12.73
C LEU A 83 -22.76 1.87 -11.78
N TYR A 84 -23.02 0.57 -11.71
CA TYR A 84 -22.12 -0.36 -11.03
C TYR A 84 -20.92 -0.67 -11.92
N ASN A 85 -19.74 -0.20 -11.53
CA ASN A 85 -18.52 -0.33 -12.34
C ASN A 85 -17.65 -1.49 -11.84
N VAL A 86 -17.35 -2.43 -12.72
CA VAL A 86 -16.40 -3.51 -12.50
C VAL A 86 -15.10 -3.21 -13.26
N CYS A 87 -13.97 -3.33 -12.57
CA CYS A 87 -12.65 -3.15 -13.15
C CYS A 87 -12.18 -4.47 -13.78
N TYR A 88 -11.99 -4.48 -15.10
CA TYR A 88 -11.38 -5.62 -15.80
C TYR A 88 -9.86 -5.57 -15.63
N VAL A 89 -9.31 -6.67 -15.11
CA VAL A 89 -7.87 -6.90 -14.92
C VAL A 89 -7.57 -8.31 -15.42
N ASN A 90 -6.59 -8.46 -16.32
CA ASN A 90 -5.99 -9.77 -16.59
C ASN A 90 -5.10 -10.15 -15.41
N ALA A 91 -5.33 -11.35 -14.88
CA ALA A 91 -4.59 -11.94 -13.76
C ALA A 91 -3.67 -13.06 -14.26
#